data_AF-A8W7X1-F1
#
_entry.id   AF-A8W7X1-F1
#
_cell.length_a   1.000
_cell.length_b   1.000
_cell.length_c   1.000
_cell.angle_alpha   90.00
_cell.angle_beta   90.00
_cell.angle_gamma   90.00
#
_symmetry.space_group_name_H-M   'P 1'
#
loop_
_entity.id
_entity.type
_entity.pdbx_description
1 polymer ?
#
loop_
_entity_poly.entity_id
_entity_poly.type
_entity_poly.pdbx_seq_one_letter_code
_entity_poly.pdbx_strand_id
1 'polypeptide(L)' 'ATEGAKAWKDIWGCGQGIGAVREVGTVARLVDRLEQEYDAARARLGFASGAERRPAQEFSSSRN' A
#
# COMPACT_ATOMS: atom_id res chain seq x y z
N ALA A 1 35.51 17.32 -15.16
CA ALA A 1 34.15 17.87 -15.21
C ALA A 1 33.35 17.27 -14.07
N THR A 2 32.99 18.08 -13.08
CA THR A 2 32.21 17.66 -11.91
C THR A 2 30.73 17.62 -12.27
N GLU A 3 30.30 16.58 -12.98
CA GLU A 3 28.87 16.30 -13.14
C GLU A 3 28.37 15.63 -11.86
N GLY A 4 27.84 16.44 -10.94
CA GLY A 4 27.21 15.97 -9.71
C GLY A 4 25.85 15.30 -9.97
N ALA A 5 25.40 14.50 -9.01
CA ALA A 5 24.09 13.85 -9.06
C ALA A 5 22.97 14.89 -9.16
N LYS A 6 22.09 14.74 -10.16
CA LYS A 6 20.96 15.61 -10.42
C LYS A 6 19.75 15.10 -9.63
N ALA A 7 19.12 16.00 -8.89
CA ALA A 7 17.89 15.70 -8.16
C ALA A 7 16.85 15.10 -9.13
N TRP A 8 16.14 14.05 -8.67
CA TRP A 8 15.01 13.40 -9.34
C TRP A 8 15.36 12.63 -10.62
N LYS A 9 16.59 12.81 -11.13
CA LYS A 9 17.20 11.92 -12.11
C LYS A 9 17.99 10.82 -11.40
N ASP A 10 18.92 11.23 -10.54
CA ASP A 10 19.90 10.35 -9.90
C ASP A 10 19.58 10.11 -8.41
N ILE A 11 18.78 10.99 -7.79
CA ILE A 11 18.38 10.90 -6.37
C ILE A 11 16.85 10.90 -6.28
N TRP A 12 16.31 9.84 -5.69
CA TRP A 12 14.88 9.62 -5.49
C TRP A 12 14.55 9.58 -4.00
N GLY A 13 13.41 10.16 -3.63
CA GLY A 13 12.91 10.12 -2.25
C GLY A 13 12.18 8.80 -1.98
N CYS A 14 12.50 8.15 -0.87
CA CYS A 14 11.73 7.02 -0.34
C CYS A 14 11.66 7.10 1.19
N GLY A 15 10.59 6.55 1.77
CA GLY A 15 10.47 6.42 3.21
C GLY A 15 11.26 5.22 3.75
N GLN A 16 11.40 5.14 5.08
CA GLN A 16 12.12 4.05 5.77
C GLN A 16 11.56 2.64 5.45
N GLY A 17 10.31 2.55 4.99
CA GLY A 17 9.66 1.29 4.63
C GLY A 17 10.10 0.68 3.29
N ILE A 18 10.95 1.35 2.50
CA ILE A 18 11.30 0.88 1.14
C ILE A 18 11.97 -0.51 1.13
N GLY A 19 12.73 -0.85 2.19
CA GLY A 19 13.38 -2.17 2.29
C GLY A 19 12.42 -3.35 2.43
N ALA A 20 11.15 -3.10 2.76
CA ALA A 20 10.12 -4.14 2.80
C ALA A 20 9.53 -4.46 1.42
N VAL A 21 9.74 -3.60 0.42
CA VAL A 21 9.23 -3.79 -0.95
C VAL A 21 10.16 -4.73 -1.70
N ARG A 22 9.63 -5.90 -2.10
CA ARG A 22 10.42 -6.96 -2.77
C ARG A 22 9.97 -7.26 -4.19
N GLU A 23 8.80 -6.77 -4.59
CA GLU A 23 8.23 -7.00 -5.90
C GLU A 23 7.48 -5.77 -6.40
N VAL A 24 7.42 -5.62 -7.72
CA VAL A 24 6.54 -4.67 -8.39
C VAL A 24 5.25 -5.40 -8.73
N GLY A 25 4.10 -4.82 -8.40
CA GLY A 25 2.79 -5.45 -8.59
C GLY A 25 1.70 -4.43 -8.88
N THR A 26 0.50 -4.92 -9.14
CA THR A 26 -0.68 -4.06 -9.31
C THR A 26 -1.09 -3.48 -7.95
N VAL A 27 -1.67 -2.28 -7.98
CA VAL A 27 -2.21 -1.64 -6.78
C VAL A 27 -3.23 -2.55 -6.10
N ALA A 28 -4.14 -3.17 -6.86
CA ALA A 28 -5.15 -4.09 -6.34
C ALA A 28 -4.51 -5.22 -5.52
N ARG A 29 -3.52 -5.92 -6.09
CA ARG A 29 -2.84 -7.02 -5.41
C ARG A 29 -2.14 -6.57 -4.12
N LEU A 30 -1.54 -5.38 -4.12
CA LEU A 30 -0.88 -4.84 -2.92
C LEU A 30 -1.90 -4.51 -1.83
N VAL A 31 -3.03 -3.90 -2.19
CA VAL A 31 -4.11 -3.56 -1.27
C VAL A 31 -4.73 -4.84 -0.68
N ASP A 32 -5.06 -5.82 -1.51
CA ASP A 32 -5.62 -7.11 -1.08
C ASP A 32 -4.71 -7.82 -0.09
N ARG A 33 -3.39 -7.81 -0.36
CA ARG A 33 -2.40 -8.41 0.53
C ARG A 33 -2.34 -7.68 1.89
N LEU A 34 -2.29 -6.35 1.88
CA LEU A 34 -2.24 -5.56 3.11
C LEU A 34 -3.50 -5.77 3.97
N GLU A 35 -4.67 -5.88 3.34
CA GLU A 35 -5.92 -6.20 4.01
C GLU A 35 -5.85 -7.56 4.73
N GLN A 36 -5.42 -8.60 4.01
CA GLN A 36 -5.29 -9.95 4.57
C GLN A 36 -4.28 -9.99 5.72
N GLU A 37 -3.11 -9.34 5.58
CA GLU A 37 -2.08 -9.29 6.62
C GLU A 37 -2.57 -8.56 7.88
N TYR A 38 -3.35 -7.48 7.70
CA TYR A 38 -3.96 -6.73 8.80
C TYR A 38 -4.99 -7.57 9.55
N ASP A 39 -5.90 -8.25 8.85
CA ASP A 39 -6.92 -9.08 9.49
C ASP A 39 -6.29 -10.28 10.21
N ALA A 40 -5.23 -10.87 9.65
CA ALA A 40 -4.44 -11.90 10.33
C ALA A 40 -3.72 -11.37 11.58
N ALA A 41 -3.24 -10.12 11.56
CA ALA A 41 -2.65 -9.49 12.75
C ALA A 41 -3.69 -9.22 13.83
N ARG A 42 -4.88 -8.75 13.46
CA ARG A 42 -6.01 -8.54 14.38
C ARG A 42 -6.43 -9.83 15.07
N ALA A 43 -6.56 -10.91 14.30
CA ALA A 43 -6.89 -12.23 14.83
C ALA A 43 -5.84 -12.71 15.85
N ARG A 44 -4.55 -12.53 15.55
CA ARG A 44 -3.44 -12.86 16.47
C ARG A 44 -3.49 -12.07 17.78
N LEU A 45 -3.99 -10.84 17.74
CA LEU A 45 -4.15 -9.98 18.91
C LEU A 45 -5.47 -10.21 19.66
N GLY A 46 -6.28 -11.20 19.26
CA GLY A 46 -7.54 -11.53 19.92
C GLY A 46 -8.70 -10.61 19.56
N PHE A 47 -8.54 -9.72 18.58
CA PHE A 47 -9.68 -9.03 17.99
C PHE A 47 -10.42 -10.02 17.08
N ALA A 48 -11.72 -10.20 17.30
CA ALA A 48 -12.56 -10.91 16.34
C ALA A 48 -12.30 -10.30 14.94
N SER A 49 -12.12 -11.15 13.93
CA SER A 49 -12.10 -10.67 12.54
C SER A 49 -13.38 -9.85 12.37
N GLY A 50 -13.22 -8.57 12.06
CA GLY A 50 -14.36 -7.67 11.92
C GLY A 50 -15.11 -8.06 10.66
N ALA A 51 -15.86 -9.16 10.73
CA ALA A 51 -16.73 -9.69 9.70
C ALA A 51 -17.99 -8.82 9.65
N GLU A 52 -17.79 -7.53 9.39
CA GLU A 52 -18.79 -6.63 8.85
C GLU A 52 -18.07 -5.38 8.29
N ARG A 53 -17.25 -5.57 7.26
CA ARG A 53 -16.69 -4.45 6.51
C ARG A 53 -17.68 -4.11 5.39
N ARG A 54 -18.26 -2.91 5.44
CA ARG A 54 -19.15 -2.35 4.42
C ARG A 54 -18.58 -2.58 3.03
N PRO A 55 -19.40 -2.96 2.02
CA PRO A 55 -18.92 -3.15 0.66
C PRO A 55 -18.18 -1.90 0.20
N ALA A 56 -17.08 -2.11 -0.55
CA ALA A 56 -16.27 -1.05 -1.13
C ALA A 56 -17.21 0.04 -1.65
N GLN A 57 -17.07 1.27 -1.13
CA GLN A 57 -17.92 2.37 -1.54
C GLN A 57 -17.84 2.44 -3.05
N GLU A 58 -18.95 2.10 -3.71
CA GLU A 58 -19.10 2.26 -5.14
C GLU A 58 -18.92 3.77 -5.36
N PHE A 59 -17.75 4.15 -5.89
CA PHE A 59 -17.49 5.52 -6.28
C PHE A 59 -18.43 5.82 -7.44
N SER A 60 -19.66 6.21 -7.09
CA SER A 60 -20.72 6.55 -8.01
C SER A 60 -20.18 7.62 -8.95
N SER A 61 -20.01 7.23 -10.21
CA SER A 61 -19.59 8.08 -11.32
C SER A 61 -20.70 9.05 -11.77
N SER A 62 -21.63 9.40 -10.88
CA SER A 62 -22.58 10.50 -11.10
C SER A 62 -22.03 11.78 -10.49
N ARG A 63 -21.24 12.51 -11.28
CA ARG A 63 -21.12 13.98 -11.28
C ARG A 63 -20.24 14.38 -12.47
N ASN A 64 -20.88 14.62 -13.60
CA ASN A 64 -20.47 15.64 -14.56
C ASN A 64 -21.71 16.29 -15.15
#